data_AF-A0A1E4CR19-F1
#
_entry.id   AF-A0A1E4CR19-F1
#
_cell.length_a   1.000
_cell.length_b   1.000
_cell.length_c   1.000
_cell.angle_alpha   90.00
_cell.angle_beta   90.00
_cell.angle_gamma   90.00
#
_symmetry.space_group_name_H-M   'P 1'
#
loop_
_entity.id
_entity.type
_entity.pdbx_description
1 polymer ?
#
loop_
_entity_poly.entity_id
_entity_poly.type
_entity_poly.pdbx_seq_one_letter_code
_entity_poly.pdbx_strand_id
1 'polypeptide(L)'
;MTAATIDPYATTPAGGRFLFTLNPLAKFAAPLPPMLVLVFVRDLATPLAFLALAYIVLLAGARLTVRIVLLLAVALPVAALVIGLGMSLWVDASRVDTSVTVVELGGWRLYGGAVLIGMATGIRLAAIVALALVAGLTTNGADLVRASVQQLRVPYRVGYTALAAFRFVPRFGHELDVIRQAHRVRGSHGGRGPFAALARWWGYIVPLLAGAIRHAERVALAMDARAFGAYPDRTERHLVPWRPRDTAFVVAFWIVSAVLLVAFFPWTL
;
A
#
# COMPACT_ATOMS: atom_id res chain seq x y z
N MET A 1 -20.49 -25.36 -6.48
CA MET A 1 -19.90 -24.07 -6.10
C MET A 1 -19.29 -23.45 -7.34
N THR A 2 -20.01 -22.52 -7.97
CA THR A 2 -19.62 -21.85 -9.21
C THR A 2 -18.33 -21.07 -9.00
N ALA A 3 -17.24 -21.48 -9.66
CA ALA A 3 -16.02 -20.72 -9.72
C ALA A 3 -16.35 -19.36 -10.35
N ALA A 4 -16.31 -18.30 -9.55
CA ALA A 4 -16.45 -16.95 -10.06
C ALA A 4 -15.36 -16.73 -11.09
N THR A 5 -15.74 -16.64 -12.37
CA THR A 5 -14.87 -16.18 -13.45
C THR A 5 -14.49 -14.75 -13.13
N ILE A 6 -13.32 -14.58 -12.51
CA ILE A 6 -12.70 -13.26 -12.37
C ILE A 6 -12.37 -12.84 -13.79
N ASP A 7 -13.20 -11.98 -14.37
CA ASP A 7 -12.86 -11.31 -15.61
C ASP A 7 -11.81 -10.24 -15.28
N PRO A 8 -10.54 -10.42 -15.69
CA PRO A 8 -9.49 -9.42 -15.46
C PRO A 8 -9.71 -8.14 -16.28
N TYR A 9 -10.69 -8.12 -17.19
CA TYR A 9 -11.08 -7.00 -18.03
C TYR A 9 -12.36 -6.30 -17.58
N ALA A 10 -13.06 -6.83 -16.56
CA ALA A 10 -14.24 -6.18 -16.03
C ALA A 10 -13.81 -4.81 -15.47
N THR A 11 -14.22 -3.75 -16.16
CA THR A 11 -14.22 -2.41 -15.60
C THR A 11 -15.10 -2.50 -14.37
N THR A 12 -14.50 -2.54 -13.18
CA THR A 12 -15.28 -2.41 -11.94
C THR A 12 -16.07 -1.13 -12.12
N PRO A 13 -17.42 -1.18 -12.15
CA PRO A 13 -18.19 0.03 -12.36
C PRO A 13 -17.76 1.02 -11.30
N ALA A 14 -17.45 2.25 -11.71
CA ALA A 14 -17.10 3.36 -10.83
C ALA A 14 -18.33 3.81 -10.00
N GLY A 15 -18.93 2.89 -9.25
CA GLY A 15 -19.93 3.15 -8.23
C GLY A 15 -19.37 4.04 -7.11
N GLY A 16 -19.81 5.29 -7.13
CA GLY A 16 -20.30 5.97 -5.94
C GLY A 16 -19.39 6.97 -5.23
N ARG A 17 -18.05 6.88 -5.33
CA ARG A 17 -17.18 7.79 -4.55
C ARG A 17 -16.05 8.42 -5.36
N PHE A 18 -15.74 9.68 -5.01
CA PHE A 18 -14.91 10.56 -5.83
C PHE A 18 -13.48 10.06 -6.04
N LEU A 19 -12.87 9.41 -5.03
CA LEU A 19 -11.49 8.92 -5.15
C LEU A 19 -11.34 7.92 -6.29
N PHE A 20 -12.28 7.00 -6.52
CA PHE A 20 -12.15 6.03 -7.63
C PHE A 20 -12.12 6.69 -9.01
N THR A 21 -12.61 7.91 -9.13
CA THR A 21 -12.63 8.66 -10.39
C THR A 21 -11.37 9.49 -10.63
N LEU A 22 -10.57 9.75 -9.60
CA LEU A 22 -9.35 10.55 -9.71
C LEU A 22 -8.22 9.77 -10.38
N ASN A 23 -7.32 10.50 -11.02
CA ASN A 23 -6.10 9.94 -11.58
C ASN A 23 -5.26 9.26 -10.47
N PRO A 24 -4.76 8.02 -10.69
CA PRO A 24 -3.86 7.32 -9.78
C PRO A 24 -2.71 8.19 -9.25
N LEU A 25 -2.03 8.93 -10.12
CA LEU A 25 -0.88 9.75 -9.75
C LEU A 25 -1.27 10.89 -8.81
N ALA A 26 -2.46 11.47 -8.95
CA ALA A 26 -2.96 12.50 -8.04
C ALA A 26 -3.16 11.96 -6.62
N LYS A 27 -3.64 10.72 -6.49
CA LYS A 27 -3.85 10.06 -5.20
C LYS A 27 -2.54 9.74 -4.48
N PHE A 28 -1.46 9.51 -5.23
CA PHE A 28 -0.12 9.33 -4.67
C PHE A 28 0.56 10.68 -4.38
N ALA A 29 0.44 11.65 -5.29
CA ALA A 29 1.08 12.95 -5.17
C ALA A 29 0.51 13.80 -4.02
N ALA A 30 -0.80 13.70 -3.74
CA ALA A 30 -1.44 14.43 -2.66
C ALA A 30 -0.86 14.10 -1.26
N PRO A 31 -0.87 12.83 -0.79
CA PRO A 31 -0.36 12.45 0.54
C PRO A 31 1.17 12.42 0.65
N LEU A 32 1.91 12.38 -0.45
CA LEU A 32 3.37 12.17 -0.42
C LEU A 32 4.13 13.27 0.35
N PRO A 33 3.92 14.59 0.12
CA PRO A 33 4.61 15.61 0.89
C PRO A 33 4.35 15.55 2.41
N PRO A 34 3.10 15.47 2.92
CA PRO A 34 2.91 15.35 4.36
C PRO A 34 3.41 14.03 4.94
N MET A 35 3.40 12.92 4.18
CA MET A 35 4.04 11.67 4.63
C MET A 35 5.55 11.88 4.87
N LEU A 36 6.24 12.60 3.99
CA LEU A 36 7.66 12.91 4.16
C LEU A 36 7.90 13.85 5.34
N VAL A 37 7.07 14.88 5.50
CA VAL A 37 7.18 15.82 6.62
C VAL A 37 6.99 15.09 7.95
N LEU A 38 5.98 14.23 8.06
CA LEU A 38 5.66 13.46 9.27
C LEU A 38 6.84 12.63 9.80
N VAL A 39 7.81 12.25 8.95
CA VAL A 39 9.02 11.54 9.41
C VAL A 39 9.84 12.39 10.39
N PHE A 40 9.91 13.70 10.18
CA PHE A 40 10.73 14.62 10.97
C PHE A 40 9.98 15.20 12.19
N VAL A 41 8.67 15.08 12.20
CA VAL A 41 7.77 15.55 13.27
C VAL A 41 8.00 14.76 14.55
N ARG A 42 8.08 15.41 15.72
CA ARG A 42 8.26 14.73 17.02
C ARG A 42 7.08 14.87 17.97
N ASP A 43 6.22 15.85 17.77
CA ASP A 43 5.05 16.09 18.60
C ASP A 43 3.92 15.08 18.34
N LEU A 44 2.96 15.07 19.26
CA LEU A 44 1.79 14.21 19.23
C LEU A 44 0.64 14.79 18.40
N ALA A 45 0.50 16.11 18.36
CA ALA A 45 -0.67 16.80 17.81
C ALA A 45 -0.70 16.74 16.28
N THR A 46 0.44 16.98 15.64
CA THR A 46 0.54 17.04 14.18
C THR A 46 0.27 15.68 13.53
N PRO A 47 0.87 14.56 13.98
CA PRO A 47 0.54 13.26 13.39
C PRO A 47 -0.92 12.85 13.63
N LEU A 48 -1.51 13.24 14.76
CA LEU A 48 -2.93 13.04 15.02
C LEU A 48 -3.82 13.83 14.05
N ALA A 49 -3.47 15.09 13.75
CA ALA A 49 -4.17 15.91 12.78
C ALA A 49 -4.12 15.32 11.36
N PHE A 50 -2.96 14.81 10.93
CA PHE A 50 -2.83 14.13 9.64
C PHE A 50 -3.54 12.77 9.60
N LEU A 51 -3.58 12.04 10.72
CA LEU A 51 -4.40 10.83 10.84
C LEU A 51 -5.88 11.17 10.65
N ALA A 52 -6.38 12.22 11.29
CA ALA A 52 -7.75 12.69 11.14
C ALA A 52 -8.04 13.12 9.68
N LEU A 53 -7.15 13.88 9.05
CA LEU A 53 -7.27 14.25 7.64
C LEU A 53 -7.36 13.02 6.73
N ALA A 54 -6.49 12.02 6.93
CA ALA A 54 -6.51 10.79 6.15
C ALA A 54 -7.84 10.03 6.34
N TYR A 55 -8.35 9.97 7.57
CA TYR A 55 -9.64 9.34 7.86
C TYR A 55 -10.79 10.09 7.18
N ILE A 56 -10.81 11.43 7.23
CA ILE A 56 -11.83 12.24 6.55
C ILE A 56 -11.83 11.95 5.04
N VAL A 57 -10.66 11.92 4.41
CA VAL A 57 -10.53 11.66 2.97
C VAL A 57 -10.96 10.22 2.62
N LEU A 58 -10.57 9.23 3.41
CA LEU A 58 -10.95 7.83 3.21
C LEU A 58 -12.46 7.61 3.43
N LEU A 59 -13.03 8.17 4.49
CA LEU A 59 -14.44 8.05 4.81
C LEU A 59 -15.34 8.82 3.83
N ALA A 60 -14.86 9.90 3.22
CA ALA A 60 -15.57 10.61 2.16
C ALA A 60 -15.42 9.93 0.79
N GLY A 61 -14.25 9.34 0.52
CA GLY A 61 -13.83 9.00 -0.84
C GLY A 61 -13.66 7.53 -1.17
N ALA A 62 -13.38 6.67 -0.20
CA ALA A 62 -13.14 5.23 -0.40
C ALA A 62 -14.40 4.41 -0.14
N ARG A 63 -14.62 3.27 -0.82
CA ARG A 63 -15.78 2.42 -0.54
C ARG A 63 -15.56 1.69 0.78
N LEU A 64 -16.46 1.91 1.73
CA LEU A 64 -16.37 1.31 3.07
C LEU A 64 -16.97 -0.10 3.06
N THR A 65 -16.14 -1.07 2.71
CA THR A 65 -16.45 -2.49 2.97
C THR A 65 -16.16 -2.80 4.44
N VAL A 66 -16.86 -3.78 5.04
CA VAL A 66 -16.63 -4.23 6.43
C VAL A 66 -15.15 -4.46 6.74
N ARG A 67 -14.39 -5.05 5.80
CA ARG A 67 -12.94 -5.27 5.94
C ARG A 67 -12.15 -3.97 6.07
N ILE A 68 -12.50 -2.95 5.29
CA ILE A 68 -11.84 -1.63 5.33
C ILE A 68 -12.22 -0.90 6.64
N VAL A 69 -13.48 -1.01 7.06
CA VAL A 69 -13.92 -0.45 8.35
C VAL A 69 -13.19 -1.11 9.50
N LEU A 70 -13.08 -2.44 9.53
CA LEU A 70 -12.30 -3.15 10.56
C LEU A 70 -10.82 -2.76 10.53
N LEU A 71 -10.24 -2.59 9.33
CA LEU A 71 -8.86 -2.13 9.19
C LEU A 71 -8.66 -0.74 9.79
N LEU A 72 -9.55 0.22 9.48
CA LEU A 72 -9.43 1.61 9.92
C LEU A 72 -9.86 1.82 11.38
N ALA A 73 -10.92 1.15 11.84
CA ALA A 73 -11.46 1.35 13.18
C ALA A 73 -10.81 0.48 14.25
N VAL A 74 -10.23 -0.67 13.87
CA VAL A 74 -9.65 -1.62 14.82
C VAL A 74 -8.17 -1.86 14.54
N ALA A 75 -7.82 -2.36 13.37
CA ALA A 75 -6.44 -2.81 13.13
C ALA A 75 -5.43 -1.67 13.22
N LEU A 76 -5.73 -0.52 12.61
CA LEU A 76 -4.82 0.63 12.59
C LEU A 76 -4.66 1.30 13.97
N PRO A 77 -5.73 1.60 14.74
CA PRO A 77 -5.60 2.10 16.11
C PRO A 77 -4.92 1.12 17.07
N VAL A 78 -5.23 -0.18 16.96
CA VAL A 78 -4.56 -1.20 17.78
C VAL A 78 -3.07 -1.27 17.43
N ALA A 79 -2.70 -1.23 16.15
CA ALA A 79 -1.30 -1.18 15.74
C ALA A 79 -0.59 0.07 16.27
N ALA A 80 -1.24 1.24 16.19
CA ALA A 80 -0.72 2.50 16.74
C ALA A 80 -0.47 2.38 18.25
N LEU A 81 -1.41 1.79 18.99
CA LEU A 81 -1.30 1.58 20.44
C LEU A 81 -0.19 0.59 20.79
N VAL A 82 -0.14 -0.56 20.11
CA VAL A 82 0.89 -1.59 20.36
C VAL A 82 2.28 -1.04 20.06
N ILE A 83 2.46 -0.34 18.94
CA ILE A 83 3.75 0.27 18.60
C ILE A 83 4.05 1.41 19.56
N GLY A 84 3.07 2.23 19.93
CA GLY A 84 3.27 3.37 20.83
C GLY A 84 3.68 2.95 22.23
N LEU A 85 2.98 1.98 22.82
CA LEU A 85 3.33 1.39 24.11
C LEU A 85 4.66 0.62 24.02
N GLY A 86 4.89 -0.13 22.94
CA GLY A 86 6.15 -0.81 22.70
C GLY A 86 7.31 0.18 22.71
N MET A 87 7.24 1.23 21.90
CA MET A 87 8.29 2.26 21.83
C MET A 87 8.47 2.99 23.15
N SER A 88 7.40 3.24 23.91
CA SER A 88 7.47 3.85 25.23
C SER A 88 8.37 3.09 26.22
N LEU A 89 8.49 1.76 26.08
CA LEU A 89 9.33 0.94 26.97
C LEU A 89 10.82 1.01 26.60
N TRP A 90 11.14 1.42 25.36
CA TRP A 90 12.50 1.44 24.82
C TRP A 90 13.08 2.85 24.66
N VAL A 91 12.36 3.90 25.05
CA VAL A 91 12.88 5.27 24.98
C VAL A 91 14.00 5.45 26.00
N ASP A 92 15.14 5.98 25.56
CA ASP A 92 16.26 6.37 26.42
C ASP A 92 15.79 7.35 27.50
N ALA A 93 15.86 6.93 28.77
CA ALA A 93 15.44 7.75 29.91
C ALA A 93 16.18 9.09 30.05
N SER A 94 17.35 9.24 29.41
CA SER A 94 18.13 10.49 29.38
C SER A 94 17.57 11.56 28.43
N ARG A 95 16.64 11.20 27.55
CA ARG A 95 16.01 12.10 26.56
C ARG A 95 14.56 12.43 26.87
N VAL A 96 14.11 12.09 28.08
CA VAL A 96 12.71 12.10 28.47
C VAL A 96 12.52 12.99 29.67
N ASP A 97 11.43 13.75 29.69
CA ASP A 97 11.01 14.45 30.91
C ASP A 97 10.67 13.44 32.02
N THR A 98 11.48 13.46 33.07
CA THR A 98 11.38 12.57 34.23
C THR A 98 10.46 13.10 35.33
N SER A 99 9.78 14.23 35.08
CA SER A 99 8.91 14.92 36.04
C SER A 99 7.77 14.06 36.59
N VAL A 100 7.20 13.17 35.77
CA VAL A 100 6.05 12.32 36.13
C VAL A 100 6.41 10.85 35.95
N THR A 101 6.33 10.06 37.02
CA THR A 101 6.44 8.60 36.97
C THR A 101 5.05 7.98 36.79
N VAL A 102 4.89 7.15 35.76
CA VAL A 102 3.62 6.47 35.45
C VAL A 102 3.58 5.10 36.12
N VAL A 103 4.69 4.36 36.04
CA VAL A 103 4.84 3.03 36.64
C VAL A 103 6.21 2.92 37.26
N GLU A 104 6.25 2.41 38.49
CA GLU A 104 7.48 2.06 39.20
C GLU A 104 7.43 0.56 39.53
N LEU A 105 8.36 -0.20 38.94
CA LEU A 105 8.51 -1.64 39.15
C LEU A 105 9.94 -1.89 39.63
N GLY A 106 10.12 -1.87 40.97
CA GLY A 106 11.42 -2.04 41.59
C GLY A 106 12.42 -0.95 41.15
N GLY A 107 13.48 -1.34 40.43
CA GLY A 107 14.48 -0.42 39.90
C GLY A 107 14.17 0.19 38.52
N TRP A 108 13.07 -0.22 37.87
CA TRP A 108 12.65 0.29 36.57
C TRP A 108 11.50 1.28 36.71
N ARG A 109 11.64 2.46 36.10
CA ARG A 109 10.66 3.55 36.13
C ARG A 109 10.27 3.93 34.72
N LEU A 110 8.96 3.97 34.46
CA LEU A 110 8.38 4.49 33.23
C LEU A 110 7.93 5.93 33.45
N TYR A 111 8.49 6.85 32.68
CA TYR A 111 8.16 8.26 32.76
C TYR A 111 7.01 8.64 31.80
N GLY A 112 6.21 9.64 32.19
CA GLY A 112 5.11 10.15 31.37
C GLY A 112 5.59 10.69 30.02
N GLY A 113 6.77 11.32 29.98
CA GLY A 113 7.39 11.75 28.74
C GLY A 113 7.72 10.58 27.79
N ALA A 114 8.09 9.41 28.33
CA ALA A 114 8.41 8.23 27.52
C ALA A 114 7.15 7.68 26.85
N VAL A 115 6.03 7.70 27.58
CA VAL A 115 4.71 7.34 27.05
C VAL A 115 4.29 8.30 25.96
N LEU A 116 4.47 9.61 26.16
CA LEU A 116 4.11 10.62 25.16
C LEU A 116 4.92 10.45 23.87
N ILE A 117 6.23 10.27 23.96
CA ILE A 117 7.11 10.06 22.80
C ILE A 117 6.76 8.74 22.09
N GLY A 118 6.52 7.68 22.85
CA GLY A 118 6.09 6.38 22.33
C GLY A 118 4.77 6.51 21.55
N MET A 119 3.74 7.09 22.18
CA MET A 119 2.42 7.29 21.56
C MET A 119 2.48 8.23 20.35
N ALA A 120 3.28 9.30 20.40
CA ALA A 120 3.52 10.18 19.26
C ALA A 120 4.12 9.41 18.08
N THR A 121 5.02 8.47 18.34
CA THR A 121 5.59 7.59 17.31
C THR A 121 4.56 6.60 16.76
N GLY A 122 3.76 5.97 17.64
CA GLY A 122 2.69 5.05 17.24
C GLY A 122 1.65 5.72 16.34
N ILE A 123 1.17 6.91 16.72
CA ILE A 123 0.21 7.69 15.93
C ILE A 123 0.84 8.20 14.64
N ARG A 124 2.12 8.58 14.64
CA ARG A 124 2.85 8.98 13.42
C ARG A 124 2.92 7.88 12.39
N LEU A 125 3.26 6.66 12.79
CA LEU A 125 3.26 5.53 11.87
C LEU A 125 1.84 5.22 11.38
N ALA A 126 0.83 5.32 12.25
CA ALA A 126 -0.56 5.15 11.85
C ALA A 126 -1.01 6.22 10.85
N ALA A 127 -0.61 7.48 11.03
CA ALA A 127 -0.91 8.57 10.11
C ALA A 127 -0.28 8.35 8.74
N ILE A 128 1.00 7.96 8.69
CA ILE A 128 1.71 7.63 7.45
C ILE A 128 1.02 6.48 6.73
N VAL A 129 0.63 5.42 7.46
CA VAL A 129 -0.11 4.29 6.89
C VAL A 129 -1.49 4.72 6.38
N ALA A 130 -2.24 5.51 7.16
CA ALA A 130 -3.55 6.02 6.75
C ALA A 130 -3.47 6.86 5.46
N LEU A 131 -2.47 7.73 5.36
CA LEU A 131 -2.18 8.53 4.17
C LEU A 131 -1.85 7.65 2.96
N ALA A 132 -1.02 6.62 3.15
CA ALA A 132 -0.70 5.65 2.10
C ALA A 132 -1.94 4.86 1.64
N LEU A 133 -2.86 4.54 2.55
CA LEU A 133 -4.10 3.82 2.25
C LEU A 133 -5.05 4.63 1.35
N VAL A 134 -4.96 5.96 1.31
CA VAL A 134 -5.73 6.81 0.38
C VAL A 134 -5.49 6.34 -1.05
N ALA A 135 -4.23 6.22 -1.46
CA ALA A 135 -3.86 5.70 -2.77
C ALA A 135 -4.03 4.18 -2.84
N GLY A 136 -3.58 3.44 -1.82
CA GLY A 136 -3.53 1.98 -1.82
C GLY A 136 -4.89 1.30 -1.95
N LEU A 137 -5.94 1.83 -1.31
CA LEU A 137 -7.29 1.23 -1.34
C LEU A 137 -8.14 1.68 -2.53
N THR A 138 -7.77 2.78 -3.19
CA THR A 138 -8.61 3.41 -4.23
C THR A 138 -7.98 3.42 -5.62
N THR A 139 -6.83 2.77 -5.78
CA THR A 139 -6.07 2.74 -7.04
C THR A 139 -5.89 1.33 -7.57
N ASN A 140 -6.14 1.17 -8.87
CA ASN A 140 -5.81 -0.06 -9.60
C ASN A 140 -4.35 0.01 -10.10
N GLY A 141 -3.57 -1.05 -9.87
CA GLY A 141 -2.18 -1.14 -10.30
C GLY A 141 -1.99 -0.99 -11.80
N ALA A 142 -2.91 -1.52 -12.61
CA ALA A 142 -2.85 -1.35 -14.07
C ALA A 142 -3.03 0.12 -14.49
N ASP A 143 -3.93 0.85 -13.84
CA ASP A 143 -4.19 2.26 -14.15
C ASP A 143 -3.05 3.15 -13.66
N LEU A 144 -2.42 2.82 -12.53
CA LEU A 144 -1.21 3.49 -12.07
C LEU A 144 -0.08 3.39 -13.11
N VAL A 145 0.16 2.20 -13.65
CA VAL A 145 1.17 1.99 -14.71
C VAL A 145 0.84 2.80 -15.95
N ARG A 146 -0.43 2.78 -16.41
CA ARG A 146 -0.86 3.59 -17.56
C ARG A 146 -0.66 5.08 -17.31
N ALA A 147 -1.02 5.57 -16.12
CA ALA A 147 -0.83 6.96 -15.75
C ALA A 147 0.66 7.35 -15.75
N SER A 148 1.54 6.49 -15.23
CA SER A 148 2.99 6.71 -15.27
C SER A 148 3.53 6.79 -16.70
N VAL A 149 3.07 5.93 -17.62
CA VAL A 149 3.49 6.02 -19.04
C VAL A 149 2.97 7.31 -19.68
N GLN A 150 1.71 7.67 -19.44
CA GLN A 150 1.04 8.78 -20.13
C GLN A 150 1.45 10.17 -19.59
N GLN A 151 1.55 10.33 -18.27
CA GLN A 151 1.83 11.62 -17.64
C GLN A 151 3.30 11.78 -17.24
N LEU A 152 3.92 10.73 -16.68
CA LEU A 152 5.34 10.78 -16.30
C LEU A 152 6.29 10.43 -17.45
N ARG A 153 5.74 10.11 -18.64
CA ARG A 153 6.50 9.75 -19.86
C ARG A 153 7.49 8.61 -19.63
N VAL A 154 7.13 7.67 -18.75
CA VAL A 154 7.90 6.43 -18.58
C VAL A 154 7.92 5.66 -19.91
N PRO A 155 9.09 5.16 -20.37
CA PRO A 155 9.18 4.42 -21.62
C PRO A 155 8.15 3.29 -21.69
N TYR A 156 7.36 3.24 -22.76
CA TYR A 156 6.25 2.29 -22.87
C TYR A 156 6.73 0.84 -22.74
N ARG A 157 7.96 0.52 -23.14
CA ARG A 157 8.56 -0.82 -22.97
C ARG A 157 8.62 -1.24 -21.50
N VAL A 158 8.96 -0.32 -20.60
CA VAL A 158 9.01 -0.55 -19.15
C VAL A 158 7.59 -0.64 -18.59
N GLY A 159 6.73 0.32 -18.97
CA GLY A 159 5.34 0.35 -18.51
C GLY A 159 4.54 -0.90 -18.90
N TYR A 160 4.65 -1.35 -20.16
CA TYR A 160 3.96 -2.55 -20.62
C TYR A 160 4.49 -3.83 -19.96
N THR A 161 5.78 -3.88 -19.60
CA THR A 161 6.32 -5.00 -18.81
C THR A 161 5.66 -5.06 -17.43
N ALA A 162 5.50 -3.92 -16.76
CA ALA A 162 4.77 -3.86 -15.49
C ALA A 162 3.29 -4.24 -15.66
N LEU A 163 2.64 -3.77 -16.72
CA LEU A 163 1.25 -4.14 -17.04
C LEU A 163 1.10 -5.64 -17.32
N ALA A 164 2.07 -6.24 -18.01
CA ALA A 164 2.11 -7.69 -18.26
C ALA A 164 2.29 -8.46 -16.95
N ALA A 165 3.18 -8.01 -16.07
CA ALA A 165 3.37 -8.62 -14.75
C ALA A 165 2.07 -8.65 -13.94
N PHE A 166 1.32 -7.53 -13.88
CA PHE A 166 0.00 -7.51 -13.22
C PHE A 166 -0.99 -8.52 -13.82
N ARG A 167 -0.94 -8.77 -15.12
CA ARG A 167 -1.78 -9.76 -15.81
C ARG A 167 -1.32 -11.20 -15.59
N PHE A 168 -0.04 -11.42 -15.33
CA PHE A 168 0.50 -12.75 -15.09
C PHE A 168 0.22 -13.25 -13.66
N VAL A 169 0.02 -12.35 -12.69
CA VAL A 169 -0.25 -12.74 -11.29
C VAL A 169 -1.45 -13.69 -11.14
N PRO A 170 -2.67 -13.39 -11.66
CA PRO A 170 -3.79 -14.32 -11.56
C PRO A 170 -3.53 -15.65 -12.27
N ARG A 171 -2.82 -15.61 -13.41
CA ARG A 171 -2.45 -16.79 -14.19
C ARG A 171 -1.53 -17.71 -13.39
N PHE A 172 -0.47 -17.19 -12.78
CA PHE A 172 0.45 -17.99 -11.97
C PHE A 172 -0.20 -18.51 -10.69
N GLY A 173 -1.19 -17.79 -10.14
CA GLY A 173 -2.03 -18.32 -9.07
C GLY A 173 -2.74 -19.61 -9.51
N HIS A 174 -3.35 -19.61 -10.70
CA HIS A 174 -4.01 -20.80 -11.24
C HIS A 174 -3.01 -21.93 -11.55
N GLU A 175 -1.86 -21.62 -12.16
CA GLU A 175 -0.82 -22.63 -12.43
C GLU A 175 -0.28 -23.25 -11.12
N LEU A 176 -0.12 -22.45 -10.06
CA LEU A 176 0.28 -22.95 -8.74
C LEU A 176 -0.77 -23.90 -8.15
N ASP A 177 -2.06 -23.62 -8.31
CA ASP A 177 -3.12 -24.51 -7.84
C ASP A 177 -3.15 -25.83 -8.59
N VAL A 178 -2.93 -25.81 -9.91
CA VAL A 178 -2.78 -27.03 -10.73
C VAL A 178 -1.57 -27.85 -10.27
N ILE A 179 -0.42 -27.20 -10.03
CA ILE A 179 0.79 -27.86 -9.52
C ILE A 179 0.52 -28.52 -8.16
N ARG A 180 -0.15 -27.80 -7.23
CA ARG A 180 -0.53 -28.33 -5.91
C ARG A 180 -1.44 -29.55 -6.03
N GLN A 181 -2.42 -29.52 -6.93
CA GLN A 181 -3.31 -30.64 -7.18
C GLN A 181 -2.56 -31.85 -7.76
N ALA A 182 -1.68 -31.64 -8.74
CA ALA A 182 -0.88 -32.71 -9.33
C ALA A 182 0.04 -33.39 -8.30
N HIS A 183 0.70 -32.59 -7.45
CA HIS A 183 1.52 -33.09 -6.35
C HIS A 183 0.72 -33.92 -5.33
N ARG A 184 -0.51 -33.49 -5.02
CA ARG A 184 -1.42 -34.23 -4.14
C ARG A 184 -1.81 -35.58 -4.71
N VAL A 185 -2.09 -35.66 -6.02
CA VAL A 185 -2.39 -36.93 -6.73
C VAL A 185 -1.18 -37.86 -6.74
N ARG A 186 0.03 -37.33 -6.92
CA ARG A 186 1.29 -38.10 -6.87
C ARG A 186 1.67 -38.56 -5.46
N GLY A 187 0.83 -38.29 -4.46
CA GLY A 187 1.08 -38.72 -3.09
C GLY A 187 2.24 -37.99 -2.40
N SER A 188 2.63 -36.79 -2.87
CA SER A 188 3.71 -36.01 -2.24
C SER A 188 3.27 -35.43 -0.88
N HIS A 189 3.10 -36.29 0.11
CA HIS A 189 2.81 -35.95 1.49
C HIS A 189 4.14 -35.94 2.24
N GLY A 190 4.89 -34.85 2.08
CA GLY A 190 6.18 -34.65 2.77
C GLY A 190 6.04 -34.44 4.28
N GLY A 191 5.25 -35.26 4.98
CA GLY A 191 5.00 -35.17 6.42
C GLY A 191 4.09 -34.02 6.87
N ARG A 192 3.77 -34.00 8.15
CA ARG A 192 3.10 -32.88 8.85
C ARG A 192 4.15 -32.06 9.59
N GLY A 193 4.04 -30.73 9.55
CA GLY A 193 4.95 -29.80 10.25
C GLY A 193 5.48 -28.64 9.40
N PRO A 194 6.20 -27.67 10.02
CA PRO A 194 6.70 -26.48 9.33
C PRO A 194 7.83 -26.79 8.33
N PHE A 195 8.78 -27.67 8.67
CA PHE A 195 9.86 -28.09 7.77
C PHE A 195 9.34 -28.86 6.55
N ALA A 196 8.39 -29.75 6.80
CA ALA A 196 7.61 -30.46 5.78
C ALA A 196 6.90 -29.51 4.81
N ALA A 197 6.34 -28.40 5.32
CA ALA A 197 5.71 -27.37 4.48
C ALA A 197 6.73 -26.65 3.60
N LEU A 198 7.91 -26.33 4.12
CA LEU A 198 8.97 -25.68 3.37
C LEU A 198 9.49 -26.56 2.23
N ALA A 199 9.71 -27.86 2.50
CA ALA A 199 10.11 -28.82 1.47
C ALA A 199 9.08 -28.94 0.34
N ARG A 200 7.78 -28.95 0.67
CA ARG A 200 6.70 -28.93 -0.35
C ARG A 200 6.72 -27.65 -1.18
N TRP A 201 6.95 -26.51 -0.55
CA TRP A 201 7.06 -25.22 -1.25
C TRP A 201 8.19 -25.24 -2.29
N TRP A 202 9.35 -25.79 -1.94
CA TRP A 202 10.46 -25.95 -2.89
C TRP A 202 10.07 -26.80 -4.11
N GLY A 203 9.31 -27.87 -3.88
CA GLY A 203 8.77 -28.72 -4.94
C GLY A 203 7.80 -28.01 -5.89
N TYR A 204 7.11 -26.96 -5.44
CA TYR A 204 6.20 -26.16 -6.29
C TYR A 204 6.91 -25.05 -7.05
N ILE A 205 7.99 -24.49 -6.48
CA ILE A 205 8.70 -23.34 -7.07
C ILE A 205 9.33 -23.70 -8.41
N VAL A 206 10.04 -24.83 -8.48
CA VAL A 206 10.74 -25.25 -9.70
C VAL A 206 9.79 -25.41 -10.91
N PRO A 207 8.69 -26.18 -10.84
CA PRO A 207 7.76 -26.31 -11.96
C PRO A 207 7.04 -25.00 -12.28
N LEU A 208 6.72 -24.18 -11.28
CA LEU A 208 6.10 -22.87 -11.50
C LEU A 208 7.04 -21.93 -12.24
N LEU A 209 8.32 -21.88 -11.84
CA LEU A 209 9.33 -21.05 -12.49
C LEU A 209 9.58 -21.51 -13.93
N ALA A 210 9.68 -22.82 -14.16
CA ALA A 210 9.79 -23.35 -15.52
C ALA A 210 8.56 -23.01 -16.38
N GLY A 211 7.35 -23.04 -15.79
CA GLY A 211 6.13 -22.58 -16.44
C GLY A 211 6.15 -21.09 -16.78
N ALA A 212 6.62 -20.27 -15.83
CA ALA A 212 6.75 -18.82 -15.99
C ALA A 212 7.74 -18.44 -17.09
N ILE A 213 8.91 -19.09 -17.16
CA ILE A 213 9.90 -18.87 -18.22
C ILE A 213 9.32 -19.20 -19.59
N ARG A 214 8.70 -20.38 -19.75
CA ARG A 214 8.04 -20.77 -21.01
C ARG A 214 6.88 -19.84 -21.38
N HIS A 215 6.19 -19.26 -20.39
CA HIS A 215 5.16 -18.28 -20.65
C HIS A 215 5.74 -16.95 -21.13
N ALA A 216 6.78 -16.46 -20.45
CA ALA A 216 7.47 -15.22 -20.79
C ALA A 216 8.06 -15.28 -22.21
N GLU A 217 8.72 -16.38 -22.57
CA GLU A 217 9.28 -16.61 -23.91
C GLU A 217 8.20 -16.57 -25.00
N ARG A 218 7.08 -17.28 -24.79
CA ARG A 218 5.94 -17.25 -25.72
C ARG A 218 5.34 -15.85 -25.87
N VAL A 219 5.26 -15.09 -24.77
CA VAL A 219 4.75 -13.71 -24.81
C VAL A 219 5.74 -12.80 -25.54
N ALA A 220 7.05 -12.95 -25.30
CA ALA A 220 8.08 -12.17 -25.97
C ALA A 220 8.05 -12.41 -27.49
N LEU A 221 8.06 -13.67 -27.94
CA LEU A 221 7.95 -14.02 -29.36
C LEU A 221 6.66 -13.46 -29.99
N ALA A 222 5.53 -13.53 -29.27
CA ALA A 222 4.28 -12.95 -29.75
C ALA A 222 4.28 -11.41 -29.79
N MET A 223 5.05 -10.75 -28.91
CA MET A 223 5.24 -9.30 -28.92
C MET A 223 6.14 -8.87 -30.07
N ASP A 224 7.22 -9.58 -30.33
CA ASP A 224 8.13 -9.32 -31.46
C ASP A 224 7.42 -9.52 -32.80
N ALA A 225 6.63 -10.59 -32.94
CA ALA A 225 5.82 -10.84 -34.13
C ALA A 225 4.76 -9.74 -34.38
N ARG A 226 4.37 -8.99 -33.35
CA ARG A 226 3.46 -7.83 -33.44
C ARG A 226 4.21 -6.50 -33.54
N ALA A 227 5.50 -6.54 -33.82
CA ALA A 227 6.37 -5.37 -33.93
C ALA A 227 6.37 -4.48 -32.68
N PHE A 228 6.19 -5.08 -31.49
CA PHE A 228 6.30 -4.32 -30.23
C PHE A 228 7.74 -3.80 -30.10
N GLY A 229 7.89 -2.49 -29.96
CA GLY A 229 9.23 -1.90 -29.97
C GLY A 229 9.66 -1.28 -31.30
N ALA A 230 8.93 -1.48 -32.40
CA ALA A 230 9.40 -1.00 -33.71
C ALA A 230 9.49 0.53 -33.81
N TYR A 231 8.69 1.26 -33.02
CA TYR A 231 8.66 2.72 -33.03
C TYR A 231 9.02 3.31 -31.65
N PRO A 232 9.59 4.53 -31.60
CA PRO A 232 9.83 5.25 -30.35
C PRO A 232 8.53 5.57 -29.59
N ASP A 233 7.46 5.86 -30.32
CA ASP A 233 6.16 6.23 -29.78
C ASP A 233 5.09 5.18 -30.09
N ARG A 234 4.09 5.10 -29.21
CA ARG A 234 2.96 4.18 -29.32
C ARG A 234 1.65 4.90 -29.00
N THR A 235 0.62 4.60 -29.79
CA THR A 235 -0.76 4.99 -29.49
C THR A 235 -1.35 4.12 -28.38
N GLU A 236 -1.89 4.75 -27.33
CA GLU A 236 -2.48 4.07 -26.18
C GLU A 236 -3.99 3.88 -26.34
N ARG A 237 -4.48 2.64 -26.27
CA ARG A 237 -5.92 2.34 -26.36
C ARG A 237 -6.71 2.80 -25.13
N HIS A 238 -6.11 2.71 -23.94
CA HIS A 238 -6.76 3.05 -22.68
C HIS A 238 -6.12 4.29 -22.09
N LEU A 239 -6.84 5.41 -22.17
CA LEU A 239 -6.38 6.70 -21.67
C LEU A 239 -6.80 6.88 -20.20
N VAL A 240 -5.85 7.33 -19.38
CA VAL A 240 -6.07 7.77 -18.00
C VAL A 240 -5.72 9.26 -17.96
N PRO A 241 -6.59 10.14 -18.51
CA PRO A 241 -6.25 11.55 -18.66
C PRO A 241 -6.15 12.22 -17.28
N TRP A 242 -5.21 13.14 -17.15
CA TRP A 242 -5.19 14.07 -16.04
C TRP A 242 -6.29 15.12 -16.25
N ARG A 243 -7.21 15.25 -15.29
CA ARG A 243 -8.35 16.15 -15.35
C ARG A 243 -8.17 17.31 -14.37
N PRO A 244 -8.83 18.47 -14.57
CA PRO A 244 -8.75 19.60 -13.64
C PRO A 244 -9.11 19.25 -12.19
N ARG A 245 -10.05 18.31 -11.98
CA ARG A 245 -10.40 17.79 -10.65
C ARG A 245 -9.23 17.10 -9.92
N ASP A 246 -8.29 16.53 -10.67
CA ASP A 246 -7.11 15.85 -10.11
C ASP A 246 -6.15 16.90 -9.55
N THR A 247 -5.92 17.99 -10.31
CA THR A 247 -5.18 19.17 -9.83
C THR A 247 -5.87 19.79 -8.62
N ALA A 248 -7.18 20.00 -8.67
CA ALA A 248 -7.94 20.58 -7.55
C ALA A 248 -7.82 19.73 -6.28
N PHE A 249 -7.88 18.41 -6.40
CA PHE A 249 -7.67 17.50 -5.27
C PHE A 249 -6.26 17.63 -4.68
N VAL A 250 -5.21 17.58 -5.51
CA VAL A 250 -3.82 17.70 -5.06
C VAL A 250 -3.59 19.04 -4.37
N VAL A 251 -4.00 20.14 -5.00
CA VAL A 251 -3.81 21.49 -4.47
C VAL A 251 -4.59 21.69 -3.17
N ALA A 252 -5.86 21.28 -3.12
CA ALA A 252 -6.66 21.37 -1.89
C ALA A 252 -6.03 20.55 -0.75
N PHE A 253 -5.55 19.34 -1.06
CA PHE A 253 -4.87 18.50 -0.07
C PHE A 253 -3.59 19.15 0.46
N TRP A 254 -2.79 19.77 -0.40
CA TRP A 254 -1.59 20.48 -0.01
C TRP A 254 -1.88 21.76 0.78
N ILE A 255 -2.92 22.52 0.42
CA ILE A 255 -3.35 23.70 1.19
C ILE A 255 -3.77 23.28 2.59
N VAL A 256 -4.64 22.27 2.72
CA VAL A 256 -5.07 21.77 4.03
C VAL A 256 -3.87 21.24 4.82
N SER A 257 -2.97 20.50 4.17
CA SER A 257 -1.74 20.03 4.81
C SER A 257 -0.88 21.19 5.32
N ALA A 258 -0.66 22.23 4.50
CA ALA A 258 0.10 23.41 4.88
C ALA A 258 -0.55 24.17 6.05
N VAL A 259 -1.88 24.32 6.04
CA VAL A 259 -2.62 24.94 7.15
C VAL A 259 -2.45 24.14 8.44
N LEU A 260 -2.54 22.80 8.39
CA LEU A 260 -2.28 21.96 9.56
C LEU A 260 -0.83 22.10 10.04
N LEU A 261 0.15 22.09 9.14
CA LEU A 261 1.56 22.26 9.49
C LEU A 261 1.83 23.61 10.18
N VAL A 262 1.21 24.69 9.70
CA VAL A 262 1.36 26.03 10.30
C VAL A 262 0.60 26.15 11.62
N ALA A 263 -0.60 25.59 11.72
CA ALA A 263 -1.42 25.65 12.93
C ALA A 263 -0.81 24.87 14.11
N PHE A 264 -0.14 23.75 13.80
CA PHE A 264 0.56 22.92 14.80
C PHE A 264 2.07 23.21 14.85
N PHE A 265 2.52 24.31 14.24
CA PHE A 265 3.90 24.81 14.34
C PHE A 265 4.09 25.42 15.74
N PRO A 266 4.68 24.67 16.70
CA PRO A 266 6.11 24.38 16.70
C PRO A 266 6.42 22.90 17.02
N TRP A 267 7.32 22.33 16.23
CA TRP A 267 7.86 20.96 16.36
C TRP A 267 8.73 20.72 17.61
N THR A 268 8.54 21.53 18.65
CA THR A 268 9.32 21.54 19.88
C THR A 268 8.54 20.85 20.99
N LEU A 269 8.84 19.56 21.16
CA LEU A 269 9.01 19.00 22.49
C LEU A 269 10.50 18.66 22.63
#